data_AF-A0A670Y3P7-F1
#
_entry.id   AF-A0A670Y3P7-F1
#
_cell.length_a   1.000
_cell.length_b   1.000
_cell.length_c   1.000
_cell.angle_alpha   90.00
_cell.angle_beta   90.00
_cell.angle_gamma   90.00
#
_symmetry.space_group_name_H-M   'P 1'
#
loop_
_entity.id
_entity.type
_entity.pdbx_description
1 polymer ?
#
loop_
_entity_poly.entity_id
_entity_poly.type
_entity_poly.pdbx_seq_one_letter_code
_entity_poly.pdbx_strand_id
1 'polypeptide(L)'
;MCVCINATILGHLKSVDMCTFSSPFKPLRFGFSSMFGFGSRTLALAEKHRWIPPNQRKNFAVIKTLANLRPEDCEISFLPLKHLQQDSQENDRIQGHFLNVSIMAIPCLCSVAPRGLAPNTRLDDGSIALITVRNTSRQEFIRHLKRYASLKNQFGKYRLGFMGVQHGSQ
;
A
#
# COMPACT_ATOMS: atom_id res chain seq x y z
N MET A 1 -4.74 -0.47 -12.20
CA MET A 1 -3.89 -0.21 -13.38
C MET A 1 -2.86 0.85 -13.00
N CYS A 2 -1.60 0.72 -13.42
CA CYS A 2 -0.57 1.75 -13.26
C CYS A 2 -0.42 2.54 -14.56
N VAL A 3 -0.12 3.82 -14.41
CA VAL A 3 0.16 4.75 -15.50
C VAL A 3 1.49 5.40 -15.18
N CYS A 4 2.44 5.32 -16.12
CA CYS A 4 3.70 6.05 -16.01
C CYS A 4 3.46 7.54 -16.22
N ILE A 5 3.92 8.37 -15.29
CA ILE A 5 3.90 9.82 -15.40
C ILE A 5 5.30 10.38 -15.21
N ASN A 6 5.55 11.56 -15.79
CA ASN A 6 6.78 12.30 -15.52
C ASN A 6 6.60 13.17 -14.27
N ALA A 7 7.45 12.95 -13.26
CA ALA A 7 7.48 13.73 -12.03
C ALA A 7 8.83 14.45 -11.88
N THR A 8 8.81 15.70 -11.44
CA THR A 8 10.03 16.44 -11.11
C THR A 8 10.49 16.11 -9.70
N ILE A 9 11.60 15.38 -9.58
CA ILE A 9 12.20 14.98 -8.31
C ILE A 9 13.55 15.68 -8.19
N LEU A 10 13.70 16.58 -7.22
CA LEU A 10 14.91 17.37 -6.99
C LEU A 10 15.39 18.11 -8.25
N GLY A 11 14.46 18.62 -9.06
CA GLY A 11 14.77 19.33 -10.31
C GLY A 11 15.00 18.44 -11.54
N HIS A 12 14.98 17.12 -11.38
CA HIS A 12 15.10 16.18 -12.50
C HIS A 12 13.75 15.58 -12.88
N LEU A 13 13.47 15.50 -14.17
CA LEU A 13 12.32 14.76 -14.68
C LEU A 13 12.59 13.26 -14.56
N LYS A 14 11.72 12.53 -13.87
CA LYS A 14 11.81 11.08 -13.68
C LYS A 14 10.46 10.44 -13.99
N SER A 15 10.48 9.31 -14.69
CA SER A 15 9.29 8.48 -14.86
C SER A 15 8.93 7.85 -13.52
N VAL A 16 7.64 7.88 -13.17
CA VAL A 16 7.08 7.27 -11.96
C VAL A 16 5.71 6.65 -12.25
N ASP A 17 5.49 5.44 -11.78
CA ASP A 17 4.25 4.69 -11.83
C ASP A 17 3.22 5.28 -10.88
N MET A 18 2.00 5.48 -11.37
CA MET A 18 0.86 5.97 -10.61
C MET A 18 -0.33 5.03 -10.75
N CYS A 19 -0.96 4.65 -9.64
CA CYS A 19 -2.15 3.82 -9.67
C CYS A 19 -3.37 4.62 -10.12
N THR A 20 -4.19 3.98 -10.93
CA THR A 20 -5.56 4.36 -11.25
C THR A 20 -6.51 3.61 -10.32
N PHE A 21 -7.37 4.35 -9.62
CA PHE A 21 -8.41 3.86 -8.73
C PHE A 21 -9.78 4.14 -9.34
N SER A 22 -10.56 3.07 -9.53
CA SER A 22 -11.91 3.14 -10.06
C SER A 22 -12.90 2.55 -9.06
N SER A 23 -14.11 3.11 -9.04
CA SER A 23 -15.25 2.64 -8.27
C SER A 23 -16.51 2.91 -9.09
N PRO A 24 -17.51 2.00 -9.12
CA PRO A 24 -18.65 2.09 -10.06
C PRO A 24 -19.40 3.43 -10.07
N PHE A 25 -19.42 4.13 -8.93
CA PHE A 25 -20.17 5.37 -8.73
C PHE A 25 -19.29 6.58 -8.42
N LYS A 26 -17.98 6.52 -8.67
CA LYS A 26 -17.06 7.63 -8.40
C LYS A 26 -16.20 7.91 -9.64
N PRO A 27 -15.80 9.18 -9.85
CA PRO A 27 -14.82 9.52 -10.87
C PRO A 27 -13.52 8.73 -10.68
N LEU A 28 -12.83 8.50 -11.79
CA LEU A 28 -11.49 7.94 -11.80
C LEU A 28 -10.56 8.80 -10.94
N ARG A 29 -9.77 8.16 -10.08
CA ARG A 29 -8.78 8.83 -9.23
C ARG A 29 -7.41 8.27 -9.51
N PHE A 30 -6.40 9.09 -9.27
CA PHE A 30 -5.02 8.71 -9.45
C PHE A 30 -4.22 8.95 -8.19
N GLY A 31 -3.22 8.10 -7.93
CA GLY A 31 -2.29 8.30 -6.83
C GLY A 31 -1.30 7.15 -6.71
N PHE A 32 -0.25 7.35 -5.92
CA PHE A 32 0.83 6.37 -5.81
C PHE A 32 0.53 5.22 -4.85
N SER A 33 -0.47 5.37 -3.99
CA SER A 33 -0.78 4.39 -2.96
C SER A 33 -2.25 4.41 -2.56
N SER A 34 -2.77 3.26 -2.15
CA SER A 34 -4.08 3.15 -1.51
C SER A 34 -4.04 2.11 -0.39
N MET A 35 -4.87 2.32 0.62
CA MET A 35 -4.96 1.44 1.78
C MET A 35 -6.42 1.13 2.08
N PHE A 36 -6.65 -0.06 2.63
CA PHE A 36 -7.93 -0.51 3.18
C PHE A 36 -7.68 -1.15 4.54
N GLY A 37 -8.60 -0.96 5.50
CA GLY A 37 -8.45 -1.43 6.88
C GLY A 37 -7.71 -0.44 7.79
N PHE A 38 -6.75 -0.92 8.57
CA PHE A 38 -6.07 -0.15 9.61
C PHE A 38 -5.40 1.13 9.08
N GLY A 39 -4.67 1.05 7.97
CA GLY A 39 -3.93 2.17 7.39
C GLY A 39 -4.85 3.32 6.95
N SER A 40 -5.94 3.00 6.24
CA SER A 40 -6.89 4.02 5.78
C SER A 40 -7.68 4.64 6.93
N ARG A 41 -8.12 3.84 7.91
CA ARG A 41 -8.79 4.38 9.12
C ARG A 41 -7.86 5.30 9.91
N THR A 42 -6.59 4.92 10.04
CA THR A 42 -5.58 5.75 10.71
C THR A 42 -5.36 7.07 9.97
N LEU A 43 -5.23 7.02 8.63
CA LEU A 43 -5.05 8.22 7.82
C LEU A 43 -6.27 9.15 7.89
N ALA A 44 -7.48 8.61 7.71
CA ALA A 44 -8.72 9.37 7.79
C ALA A 44 -8.91 10.01 9.18
N LEU A 45 -8.56 9.28 10.25
CA LEU A 45 -8.60 9.82 11.61
C LEU A 45 -7.60 10.96 11.78
N ALA A 46 -6.37 10.82 11.30
CA ALA A 46 -5.38 11.88 11.32
C ALA A 46 -5.82 13.11 10.51
N GLU A 47 -6.45 12.92 9.35
CA GLU A 47 -6.98 14.00 8.52
C GLU A 47 -8.12 14.76 9.20
N LYS A 48 -9.00 14.06 9.93
CA LYS A 48 -10.06 14.70 10.71
C LYS A 48 -9.53 15.54 11.88
N HIS A 49 -8.33 15.24 12.37
CA HIS A 49 -7.73 15.89 13.55
C HIS A 49 -6.56 16.81 13.17
N ARG A 50 -6.67 17.55 12.05
CA ARG A 50 -5.59 18.43 11.57
C ARG A 50 -5.18 19.53 12.55
N TRP A 51 -6.03 19.86 13.52
CA TRP A 51 -5.75 20.79 14.62
C TRP A 51 -4.67 20.30 15.59
N ILE A 52 -4.38 18.99 15.63
CA ILE A 52 -3.28 18.42 16.43
C ILE A 52 -1.95 18.57 15.66
N PRO A 53 -0.83 18.95 16.33
CA PRO A 53 0.49 19.03 15.69
C PRO A 53 0.89 17.73 14.96
N PRO A 54 1.57 17.78 13.80
CA PRO A 54 1.77 16.61 12.93
C PRO A 54 2.33 15.35 13.61
N ASN A 55 3.34 15.50 14.48
CA ASN A 55 3.95 14.36 15.18
C ASN A 55 3.00 13.75 16.23
N GLN A 56 2.30 14.59 16.99
CA GLN A 56 1.32 14.15 17.97
C GLN A 56 0.09 13.53 17.29
N ARG A 57 -0.36 14.11 16.18
CA ARG A 57 -1.51 13.67 15.39
C ARG A 57 -1.34 12.26 14.84
N LYS A 58 -0.15 11.94 14.34
CA LYS A 58 0.20 10.59 13.87
C LYS A 58 0.09 9.58 15.01
N ASN A 59 0.71 9.86 16.15
CA ASN A 59 0.68 8.98 17.32
C ASN A 59 -0.74 8.78 17.85
N PHE A 60 -1.49 9.87 17.99
CA PHE A 60 -2.91 9.85 18.38
C PHE A 60 -3.72 8.94 17.45
N ALA A 61 -3.60 9.13 16.13
CA ALA A 61 -4.37 8.37 15.16
C ALA A 61 -4.01 6.87 15.20
N VAL A 62 -2.72 6.54 15.30
CA VAL A 62 -2.26 5.14 15.39
C VAL A 62 -2.79 4.48 16.67
N ILE A 63 -2.65 5.13 17.82
CA ILE A 63 -3.09 4.59 19.12
C ILE A 63 -4.60 4.39 19.12
N LYS A 64 -5.38 5.37 18.65
CA LYS A 64 -6.84 5.29 18.64
C LYS A 64 -7.34 4.21 17.69
N THR A 65 -6.73 4.06 16.51
CA THR A 65 -7.07 2.99 15.57
C THR A 65 -6.66 1.61 16.12
N LEU A 66 -5.52 1.50 16.82
CA LEU A 66 -5.08 0.26 17.48
C LEU A 66 -6.01 -0.17 18.61
N ALA A 67 -6.54 0.78 19.39
CA ALA A 67 -7.51 0.50 20.43
C ALA A 67 -8.78 -0.16 19.86
N ASN A 68 -9.16 0.27 18.64
CA ASN A 68 -10.30 -0.25 17.86
C ASN A 68 -9.84 -1.15 16.68
N LEU A 69 -8.78 -1.92 16.89
CA LEU A 69 -8.27 -2.85 15.89
C LEU A 69 -9.33 -3.92 15.62
N ARG A 70 -9.69 -4.05 14.34
CA ARG A 70 -10.64 -5.04 13.84
C ARG A 70 -10.27 -5.39 12.41
N PRO A 71 -10.42 -6.66 12.00
CA PRO A 71 -10.32 -7.03 10.61
C PRO A 71 -11.56 -6.59 9.84
N GLU A 72 -11.40 -6.43 8.54
CA GLU A 72 -12.47 -6.26 7.58
C GLU A 72 -12.47 -7.51 6.68
N ASP A 73 -13.65 -8.02 6.32
CA ASP A 73 -13.77 -9.13 5.37
C ASP A 73 -13.71 -8.58 3.94
N CYS A 74 -12.82 -9.13 3.11
CA CYS A 74 -12.74 -8.74 1.70
C CYS A 74 -12.17 -9.84 0.80
N GLU A 75 -12.55 -9.78 -0.48
CA GLU A 75 -11.92 -10.50 -1.58
C GLU A 75 -10.95 -9.55 -2.31
N ILE A 76 -9.77 -10.05 -2.64
CA ILE A 76 -8.75 -9.34 -3.41
C ILE A 76 -8.40 -10.20 -4.61
N SER A 77 -8.61 -9.66 -5.80
CA SER A 77 -8.17 -10.26 -7.06
C SER A 77 -6.96 -9.48 -7.60
N PHE A 78 -5.93 -10.15 -8.06
CA PHE A 78 -4.69 -9.53 -8.54
C PHE A 78 -4.00 -10.37 -9.63
N LEU A 79 -3.20 -9.72 -10.47
CA LEU A 79 -2.41 -10.38 -11.51
C LEU A 79 -0.92 -10.42 -11.09
N PRO A 80 -0.34 -11.58 -10.74
CA PRO A 80 1.05 -11.61 -10.29
C PRO A 80 2.02 -11.37 -11.45
N LEU A 81 3.12 -10.67 -11.18
CA LEU A 81 4.16 -10.36 -12.19
C LEU A 81 4.68 -11.60 -12.93
N LYS A 82 4.71 -12.76 -12.26
CA LYS A 82 5.20 -14.03 -12.83
C LYS A 82 4.30 -14.60 -13.94
N HIS A 83 3.02 -14.23 -13.99
CA HIS A 83 2.08 -14.73 -15.00
C HIS A 83 2.05 -13.88 -16.28
N LEU A 84 2.83 -12.79 -16.37
CA LEU A 84 2.93 -11.99 -17.60
C LEU A 84 3.74 -12.66 -18.72
N GLN A 85 4.35 -13.82 -18.47
CA GLN A 85 5.09 -14.60 -19.48
C GLN A 85 4.30 -15.79 -20.06
N GLN A 86 3.09 -16.08 -19.57
CA GLN A 86 2.20 -17.12 -20.10
C GLN A 86 0.87 -16.49 -20.52
N ASP A 87 0.38 -16.86 -21.71
CA ASP A 87 -0.84 -16.31 -22.36
C ASP A 87 -2.16 -16.50 -21.59
N SER A 88 -2.13 -17.07 -20.39
CA SER A 88 -3.26 -17.18 -19.49
C SER A 88 -3.22 -16.05 -18.45
N GLN A 89 -3.91 -14.94 -18.74
CA GLN A 89 -4.25 -13.89 -17.75
C GLN A 89 -5.24 -14.44 -16.72
N GLU A 90 -4.80 -15.36 -15.86
CA GLU A 90 -5.59 -15.81 -14.72
C GLU A 90 -5.33 -14.89 -13.53
N ASN A 91 -6.40 -14.26 -13.03
CA ASN A 91 -6.32 -13.44 -11.82
C ASN A 91 -6.25 -14.34 -10.60
N ASP A 92 -5.17 -14.21 -9.82
CA ASP A 92 -5.07 -14.81 -8.49
C ASP A 92 -6.08 -14.15 -7.56
N ARG A 93 -6.67 -14.95 -6.68
CA ARG A 93 -7.68 -14.50 -5.71
C ARG A 93 -7.31 -14.89 -4.29
N ILE A 94 -7.46 -13.95 -3.37
CA ILE A 94 -7.38 -14.21 -1.94
C ILE A 94 -8.59 -13.60 -1.25
N GLN A 95 -9.25 -14.38 -0.39
CA GLN A 95 -10.36 -13.93 0.43
C GLN A 95 -10.05 -14.07 1.92
N GLY A 96 -10.73 -13.28 2.73
CA GLY A 96 -10.89 -13.49 4.16
C GLY A 96 -10.76 -12.20 4.95
N HIS A 97 -10.42 -12.35 6.22
CA HIS A 97 -10.36 -11.26 7.18
C HIS A 97 -8.96 -10.62 7.17
N PHE A 98 -8.90 -9.33 6.87
CA PHE A 98 -7.65 -8.55 6.82
C PHE A 98 -7.69 -7.37 7.80
N LEU A 99 -6.61 -7.20 8.56
CA LEU A 99 -6.39 -5.99 9.36
C LEU A 99 -5.98 -4.82 8.48
N ASN A 100 -5.21 -5.07 7.42
CA ASN A 100 -4.73 -4.04 6.51
C ASN A 100 -4.46 -4.62 5.11
N VAL A 101 -4.83 -3.87 4.08
CA VAL A 101 -4.48 -4.11 2.69
C VAL A 101 -3.88 -2.82 2.15
N SER A 102 -2.80 -2.92 1.41
CA SER A 102 -2.05 -1.75 0.93
C SER A 102 -1.52 -2.02 -0.46
N ILE A 103 -1.72 -1.05 -1.34
CA ILE A 103 -1.31 -1.04 -2.74
C ILE A 103 -0.33 0.13 -2.89
N MET A 104 0.90 -0.13 -3.32
CA MET A 104 1.99 0.85 -3.34
C MET A 104 2.75 0.79 -4.67
N ALA A 105 2.62 1.83 -5.50
CA ALA A 105 3.38 2.02 -6.75
C ALA A 105 4.73 2.73 -6.52
N ILE A 106 4.95 3.25 -5.32
CA ILE A 106 6.25 3.80 -4.90
C ILE A 106 6.62 3.23 -3.53
N PRO A 107 7.89 3.35 -3.09
CA PRO A 107 8.32 2.84 -1.79
C PRO A 107 7.59 3.41 -0.55
N CYS A 108 7.00 4.60 -0.67
CA CYS A 108 6.25 5.28 0.41
C CYS A 108 7.09 5.52 1.69
N LEU A 109 8.25 6.17 1.54
CA LEU A 109 9.10 6.58 2.66
C LEU A 109 8.40 7.65 3.50
N CYS A 110 8.50 7.52 4.82
CA CYS A 110 8.03 8.54 5.76
C CYS A 110 8.74 8.43 7.11
N SER A 111 8.51 9.39 7.99
CA SER A 111 9.14 9.44 9.33
C SER A 111 8.87 8.20 10.21
N VAL A 112 7.83 7.41 9.90
CA VAL A 112 7.49 6.17 10.62
C VAL A 112 7.98 4.90 9.91
N ALA A 113 8.38 5.02 8.64
CA ALA A 113 8.87 3.94 7.80
C ALA A 113 10.06 4.48 6.98
N PRO A 114 11.26 4.63 7.59
CA PRO A 114 12.42 5.23 6.94
C PRO A 114 12.89 4.47 5.69
N ARG A 115 12.63 3.16 5.60
CA ARG A 115 12.87 2.38 4.37
C ARG A 115 11.65 2.28 3.44
N GLY A 116 10.54 2.91 3.81
CA GLY A 116 9.27 2.80 3.10
C GLY A 116 8.39 1.64 3.54
N LEU A 117 7.12 1.72 3.18
CA LEU A 117 6.15 0.65 3.36
C LEU A 117 6.34 -0.48 2.33
N ALA A 118 6.88 -0.14 1.14
CA ALA A 118 7.16 -1.07 0.06
C ALA A 118 8.59 -0.86 -0.49
N PRO A 119 9.65 -1.14 0.31
CA PRO A 119 11.04 -0.79 -0.04
C PRO A 119 11.55 -1.33 -1.37
N ASN A 120 10.95 -2.41 -1.87
CA ASN A 120 11.39 -3.12 -3.06
C ASN A 120 10.62 -2.70 -4.32
N THR A 121 9.67 -1.77 -4.22
CA THR A 121 8.94 -1.23 -5.36
C THR A 121 9.85 -0.32 -6.18
N ARG A 122 9.93 -0.57 -7.49
CA ARG A 122 10.61 0.31 -8.43
C ARG A 122 9.66 1.43 -8.86
N LEU A 123 10.23 2.53 -9.31
CA LEU A 123 9.42 3.70 -9.65
C LEU A 123 8.79 3.58 -11.04
N ASP A 124 9.31 2.78 -11.97
CA ASP A 124 9.01 2.90 -13.39
C ASP A 124 8.95 1.55 -14.13
N ASP A 125 8.64 0.46 -13.43
CA ASP A 125 8.61 -0.89 -14.01
C ASP A 125 7.19 -1.41 -14.25
N GLY A 126 6.18 -0.56 -14.08
CA GLY A 126 4.77 -0.90 -14.20
C GLY A 126 4.27 -1.83 -13.11
N SER A 127 5.07 -2.08 -12.06
CA SER A 127 4.72 -2.99 -10.98
C SER A 127 4.14 -2.26 -9.76
N ILE A 128 3.27 -2.95 -9.04
CA ILE A 128 2.67 -2.45 -7.81
C ILE A 128 2.87 -3.47 -6.71
N ALA A 129 3.28 -3.03 -5.53
CA ALA A 129 3.30 -3.87 -4.35
C ALA A 129 1.91 -4.01 -3.74
N LEU A 130 1.40 -5.23 -3.65
CA LEU A 130 0.27 -5.62 -2.82
C LEU A 130 0.78 -6.18 -1.50
N ILE A 131 0.50 -5.47 -0.41
CA ILE A 131 0.83 -5.84 0.96
C ILE A 131 -0.45 -6.14 1.71
N THR A 132 -0.58 -7.35 2.24
CA THR A 132 -1.74 -7.75 3.04
C THR A 132 -1.31 -8.18 4.44
N VAL A 133 -2.12 -7.81 5.43
CA VAL A 133 -2.01 -8.25 6.81
C VAL A 133 -3.31 -8.91 7.20
N ARG A 134 -3.32 -10.25 7.20
CA ARG A 134 -4.48 -11.05 7.62
C ARG A 134 -4.78 -10.84 9.11
N ASN A 135 -5.97 -11.27 9.51
CA ASN A 135 -6.38 -11.25 10.91
C ASN A 135 -5.32 -11.93 11.80
N THR A 136 -4.92 -11.23 12.86
CA THR A 136 -3.91 -11.69 13.81
C THR A 136 -4.11 -10.96 15.15
N SER A 137 -3.38 -11.39 16.19
CA SER A 137 -3.48 -10.74 17.49
C SER A 137 -2.98 -9.29 17.45
N ARG A 138 -3.50 -8.45 18.35
CA ARG A 138 -3.05 -7.06 18.50
C ARG A 138 -1.53 -6.97 18.73
N GLN A 139 -0.96 -7.91 19.50
CA GLN A 139 0.47 -7.94 19.79
C GLN A 139 1.30 -8.25 18.54
N GLU A 140 0.90 -9.23 17.74
CA GLU A 140 1.54 -9.53 16.45
C GLU A 140 1.45 -8.35 15.50
N PHE A 141 0.30 -7.69 15.44
CA PHE A 141 0.09 -6.52 14.60
C PHE A 141 0.96 -5.32 15.04
N ILE A 142 1.08 -5.06 16.34
CA ILE A 142 1.98 -4.02 16.86
C ILE A 142 3.44 -4.38 16.53
N ARG A 143 3.83 -5.65 16.67
CA ARG A 143 5.18 -6.11 16.29
C ARG A 143 5.43 -5.90 14.80
N HIS A 144 4.44 -6.16 13.95
CA HIS A 144 4.50 -5.84 12.53
C HIS A 144 4.73 -4.34 12.28
N LEU A 145 3.92 -3.46 12.88
CA LEU A 145 4.06 -2.01 12.72
C LEU A 145 5.45 -1.51 13.15
N LYS A 146 5.98 -2.03 14.26
CA LYS A 146 7.32 -1.67 14.75
C LYS A 146 8.45 -2.05 13.77
N ARG A 147 8.25 -3.04 12.89
CA ARG A 147 9.25 -3.39 11.87
C ARG A 147 9.45 -2.30 10.83
N TYR A 148 8.42 -1.51 10.50
CA TYR A 148 8.59 -0.38 9.58
C TYR A 148 9.56 0.67 10.13
N ALA A 149 9.54 0.91 11.45
CA ALA A 149 10.45 1.84 12.12
C ALA A 149 11.88 1.28 12.28
N SER A 150 12.07 -0.04 12.12
CA SER A 150 13.38 -0.68 12.22
C SER A 150 14.18 -0.56 10.92
N LEU A 151 15.47 -0.29 11.03
CA LEU A 151 16.43 -0.37 9.92
C LEU A 151 16.85 -1.82 9.61
N LYS A 152 16.56 -2.78 10.52
CA LYS A 152 16.91 -4.20 10.39
C LYS A 152 15.66 -5.05 10.07
N ASN A 153 15.79 -5.95 9.07
CA ASN A 153 14.85 -7.01 8.65
C ASN A 153 13.34 -6.71 8.74
N GLN A 154 12.77 -6.17 7.66
CA GLN A 154 11.38 -5.73 7.64
C GLN A 154 10.36 -6.80 7.20
N PHE A 155 10.74 -7.78 6.37
CA PHE A 155 9.77 -8.69 5.75
C PHE A 155 10.32 -10.11 5.57
N GLY A 156 9.86 -11.05 6.41
CA GLY A 156 10.14 -12.49 6.26
C GLY A 156 8.88 -13.37 6.28
N LYS A 157 7.69 -12.80 6.44
CA LYS A 157 6.41 -13.55 6.57
C LYS A 157 5.21 -12.97 5.82
N TYR A 158 5.38 -11.85 5.11
CA TYR A 158 4.29 -11.20 4.37
C TYR A 158 4.52 -11.45 2.88
N ARG A 159 3.55 -12.05 2.20
CA ARG A 159 3.61 -12.27 0.75
C ARG A 159 3.46 -10.89 0.09
N LEU A 160 4.59 -10.32 -0.31
CA LEU A 160 4.64 -9.14 -1.16
C LEU A 160 4.32 -9.64 -2.58
N GLY A 161 3.10 -9.38 -3.04
CA GLY A 161 2.76 -9.61 -4.45
C GLY A 161 3.23 -8.40 -5.24
N PHE A 162 4.12 -8.58 -6.22
CA PHE A 162 4.31 -7.59 -7.26
C PHE A 162 3.31 -7.88 -8.36
N MET A 163 2.52 -6.87 -8.72
CA MET A 163 1.53 -6.94 -9.78
C MET A 163 1.99 -6.07 -10.93
N GLY A 164 2.32 -6.68 -12.07
CA GLY A 164 2.76 -5.97 -13.28
C GLY A 164 1.57 -5.43 -14.09
N VAL A 165 1.80 -4.39 -14.88
CA VAL A 165 0.82 -3.79 -15.79
C VAL A 165 1.40 -3.83 -17.20
N GLN A 166 0.63 -4.34 -18.17
CA GLN A 166 1.00 -4.26 -19.59
C GLN A 166 0.88 -2.80 -20.07
N HIS A 167 1.95 -2.27 -20.65
CA HIS A 167 1.85 -1.11 -21.54
C HIS A 167 1.29 -1.59 -22.88
N GLY A 168 0.02 -1.25 -23.15
CA GLY A 168 -0.50 -1.30 -24.51
C GLY A 168 0.04 -0.11 -25.27
N SER A 169 1.10 -0.33 -26.05
CA SER A 169 1.50 0.58 -27.12
C SER A 169 0.55 0.37 -28.31
N GLN A 170 -0.31 1.35 -28.57
CA GLN A 170 -0.77 1.66 -29.93
C GLN A 170 -0.62 3.16 -30.12
#